data_AF-A0A9E3XIU3-F1
#
_entry.id   AF-A0A9E3XIU3-F1
#
_cell.length_a   1.000
_cell.length_b   1.000
_cell.length_c   1.000
_cell.angle_alpha   90.00
_cell.angle_beta   90.00
_cell.angle_gamma   90.00
#
_symmetry.space_group_name_H-M   'P 1'
#
loop_
_entity.id
_entity.type
_entity.pdbx_description
1 polymer ?
#
loop_
_entity_poly.entity_id
_entity_poly.type
_entity_poly.pdbx_seq_one_letter_code
_entity_poly.pdbx_strand_id
1 'polypeptide(L)'
;MKRVTTSQHRNPGFWPRFGRRLCLLMLLLTAPALFAQPVTISIPTDLSGQPGDTVEVPVSLDLDGNSVAALGAALKATNGLLSYVDYTQGPIVPGAIFSVSSPAPDSVRIAFADFGGGPITQNGVLATLRFEIDPTA
;
A
#
# COMPACT_ATOMS: atom_id res chain seq x y z
N MET A 1 -8.72 27.05 26.38
CA MET A 1 -7.67 26.24 27.05
C MET A 1 -8.04 26.06 28.51
N LYS A 2 -8.45 24.86 28.93
CA LYS A 2 -8.62 24.49 30.34
C LYS A 2 -7.93 23.14 30.54
N ARG A 3 -6.76 23.18 31.16
CA ARG A 3 -5.97 22.01 31.56
C ARG A 3 -6.46 21.65 32.97
N VAL A 4 -7.11 20.50 33.11
CA VAL A 4 -7.49 19.95 34.42
C VAL A 4 -6.50 18.85 34.75
N THR A 5 -5.63 19.13 35.71
CA THR A 5 -4.65 18.20 36.28
C THR A 5 -5.29 17.60 37.53
N THR A 6 -5.65 16.32 37.50
CA THR A 6 -6.18 15.63 38.67
C THR A 6 -5.03 14.96 39.42
N SER A 7 -4.66 15.53 40.56
CA SER A 7 -3.72 14.94 41.52
C SER A 7 -4.50 13.99 42.45
N GLN A 8 -4.22 12.68 42.40
CA GLN A 8 -4.75 11.74 43.38
C GLN A 8 -3.83 11.65 44.60
N HIS A 9 -4.37 12.14 45.72
CA HIS A 9 -3.84 12.03 47.06
C HIS A 9 -3.87 10.56 47.54
N ARG A 10 -2.70 9.97 47.83
CA ARG A 10 -2.59 8.62 48.42
C ARG A 10 -3.08 8.64 49.87
N ASN A 11 -3.89 7.66 50.25
CA ASN A 11 -4.21 7.36 51.65
C ASN A 11 -3.53 6.02 52.03
N PRO A 12 -2.71 5.95 53.10
CA PRO A 12 -2.02 4.72 53.46
C PRO A 12 -2.84 3.90 54.46
N GLY A 13 -2.84 2.58 54.27
CA GLY A 13 -3.13 1.65 55.36
C GLY A 13 -4.28 0.69 55.08
N PHE A 14 -3.92 -0.49 54.55
CA PHE A 14 -4.61 -1.72 54.91
C PHE A 14 -3.75 -2.92 54.51
N TRP A 15 -3.05 -3.51 55.49
CA TRP A 15 -2.45 -4.84 55.33
C TRP A 15 -3.38 -5.87 55.97
N PRO A 16 -3.81 -6.91 55.25
CA PRO A 16 -4.18 -8.16 55.87
C PRO A 16 -3.17 -9.27 55.54
N ARG A 17 -3.16 -10.23 56.47
CA ARG A 17 -2.19 -11.29 56.70
C ARG A 17 -2.25 -12.44 55.68
N PHE A 18 -1.14 -13.17 55.60
CA PHE A 18 -0.92 -14.43 54.90
C PHE A 18 -2.06 -15.45 55.04
N GLY A 19 -2.44 -16.09 53.92
CA GLY A 19 -3.36 -17.23 53.92
C GLY A 19 -3.46 -17.93 52.57
N ARG A 20 -2.57 -18.91 52.36
CA ARG A 20 -2.69 -20.15 51.55
C ARG A 20 -3.38 -20.09 50.17
N ARG A 21 -2.57 -20.48 49.16
CA ARG A 21 -2.98 -21.13 47.89
C ARG A 21 -4.02 -20.37 47.09
N LEU A 22 -3.56 -19.38 46.32
CA LEU A 22 -4.29 -18.98 45.12
C LEU A 22 -3.34 -19.09 43.93
N CYS A 23 -3.76 -19.97 43.02
CA CYS A 23 -3.16 -20.25 41.73
C CYS A 23 -2.84 -18.92 41.05
N LEU A 24 -1.56 -18.72 40.73
CA LEU A 24 -1.11 -17.65 39.85
C LEU A 24 -1.66 -17.99 38.46
N LEU A 25 -2.92 -17.65 38.21
CA LEU A 25 -3.48 -17.62 36.86
C LEU A 25 -2.83 -16.42 36.17
N MET A 26 -1.61 -16.63 35.71
CA MET A 26 -0.90 -15.72 34.83
C MET A 26 -1.68 -15.72 33.52
N LEU A 27 -2.65 -14.81 33.42
CA LEU A 27 -3.35 -14.52 32.17
C LEU A 27 -2.30 -13.90 31.24
N LEU A 28 -1.56 -14.75 30.51
CA LEU A 28 -0.81 -14.32 29.35
C LEU A 28 -1.84 -13.84 28.34
N LEU A 29 -2.11 -12.54 28.36
CA LEU A 29 -2.75 -11.85 27.26
C LEU A 29 -1.70 -11.77 26.14
N THR A 30 -1.48 -12.87 25.42
CA THR A 30 -0.78 -12.82 24.14
C THR A 30 -1.68 -12.07 23.19
N ALA A 31 -1.53 -10.73 23.15
CA ALA A 31 -2.02 -9.96 22.04
C ALA A 31 -1.33 -10.55 20.79
N PRO A 32 -2.07 -11.11 19.81
CA PRO A 32 -1.45 -11.47 18.56
C PRO A 32 -0.82 -10.19 18.01
N ALA A 33 0.47 -10.27 17.67
CA ALA A 33 1.08 -9.21 16.89
C ALA A 33 0.30 -9.12 15.57
N LEU A 34 -0.56 -8.12 15.45
CA LEU A 34 -1.19 -7.75 14.18
C LEU A 34 -0.05 -7.20 13.31
N PHE A 35 0.62 -8.08 12.57
CA PHE A 35 1.45 -7.63 11.46
C PHE A 35 0.49 -7.02 10.44
N ALA A 36 0.76 -5.78 10.02
CA ALA A 36 0.03 -5.19 8.91
C ALA A 36 0.20 -6.12 7.69
N GLN A 37 -0.92 -6.56 7.12
CA GLN A 37 -0.92 -7.35 5.91
C GLN A 37 -0.29 -6.53 4.78
N PRO A 38 0.65 -7.08 3.99
CA PRO A 38 1.32 -6.32 2.94
C PRO A 38 0.36 -6.01 1.79
N VAL A 39 0.47 -4.80 1.24
CA VAL A 39 -0.07 -4.49 -0.08
C VAL A 39 1.03 -4.72 -1.10
N THR A 40 0.75 -5.51 -2.15
CA THR A 40 1.74 -5.90 -3.16
C THR A 40 1.41 -5.25 -4.50
N ILE A 41 2.43 -4.67 -5.14
CA ILE A 41 2.36 -4.23 -6.54
C ILE A 41 3.08 -5.27 -7.39
N SER A 42 2.50 -5.65 -8.52
CA SER A 42 3.07 -6.66 -9.42
C SER A 42 2.95 -6.26 -10.88
N ILE A 43 3.90 -6.75 -11.68
CA ILE A 43 3.98 -6.56 -13.13
C ILE A 43 4.25 -7.95 -13.72
N PRO A 44 3.60 -8.34 -14.84
CA PRO A 44 3.89 -9.62 -15.47
C PRO A 44 5.34 -9.71 -15.95
N THR A 45 5.92 -10.91 -15.89
CA THR A 45 7.32 -11.17 -16.26
C THR A 45 7.48 -11.75 -17.67
N ASP A 46 6.35 -12.03 -18.34
CA ASP A 46 6.25 -12.74 -19.60
C ASP A 46 5.80 -11.85 -20.77
N LEU A 47 5.85 -10.53 -20.60
CA LEU A 47 5.57 -9.57 -21.67
C LEU A 47 6.66 -9.62 -22.73
N SER A 48 6.26 -9.62 -24.00
CA SER A 48 7.16 -9.61 -25.15
C SER A 48 6.55 -8.83 -26.30
N GLY A 49 7.41 -8.37 -27.22
CA GLY A 49 7.05 -7.63 -28.42
C GLY A 49 8.26 -7.54 -29.35
N GLN A 50 8.03 -7.11 -30.59
CA GLN A 50 9.07 -6.87 -31.60
C GLN A 50 9.58 -5.42 -31.51
N PRO A 51 10.77 -5.12 -32.04
CA PRO A 51 11.22 -3.74 -32.20
C PRO A 51 10.16 -2.88 -32.91
N GLY A 52 9.82 -1.73 -32.31
CA GLY A 52 8.77 -0.82 -32.80
C GLY A 52 7.35 -1.16 -32.34
N ASP A 53 7.13 -2.28 -31.64
CA ASP A 53 5.83 -2.58 -31.06
C ASP A 53 5.54 -1.68 -29.85
N THR A 54 4.25 -1.46 -29.58
CA THR A 54 3.78 -0.94 -28.29
C THR A 54 3.38 -2.10 -27.39
N VAL A 55 4.05 -2.26 -26.26
CA VAL A 55 3.73 -3.26 -25.24
C VAL A 55 2.83 -2.67 -24.16
N GLU A 56 1.78 -3.40 -23.81
CA GLU A 56 0.88 -3.07 -22.70
C GLU A 56 1.34 -3.78 -21.42
N VAL A 57 1.67 -2.99 -20.40
CA VAL A 57 2.22 -3.44 -19.11
C VAL A 57 1.18 -3.21 -18.02
N PRO A 58 0.39 -4.22 -17.63
CA PRO A 58 -0.56 -4.07 -16.54
C PRO A 58 0.16 -4.04 -15.19
N VAL A 59 -0.07 -2.99 -14.41
CA VAL A 59 0.38 -2.85 -13.03
C VAL A 59 -0.76 -3.30 -12.13
N SER A 60 -0.56 -4.39 -11.40
CA SER A 60 -1.58 -4.99 -10.54
C SER A 60 -1.33 -4.68 -9.07
N LEU A 61 -2.41 -4.58 -8.30
CA LEU A 61 -2.41 -4.38 -6.86
C LEU A 61 -3.12 -5.55 -6.18
N ASP A 62 -2.44 -6.18 -5.21
CA ASP A 62 -3.03 -7.11 -4.25
C ASP A 62 -3.04 -6.44 -2.87
N LEU A 63 -4.24 -6.31 -2.31
CA LEU A 63 -4.46 -5.59 -1.07
C LEU A 63 -4.26 -6.46 0.17
N ASP A 64 -4.28 -7.80 0.05
CA ASP A 64 -4.29 -8.73 1.19
C ASP A 64 -5.26 -8.28 2.31
N GLY A 65 -6.50 -7.95 1.94
CA GLY A 65 -7.54 -7.51 2.87
C GLY A 65 -7.46 -6.04 3.34
N ASN A 66 -6.46 -5.28 2.92
CA ASN A 66 -6.35 -3.85 3.24
C ASN A 66 -7.19 -2.96 2.31
N SER A 67 -7.24 -1.66 2.64
CA SER A 67 -7.73 -0.60 1.75
C SER A 67 -6.66 0.47 1.56
N VAL A 68 -6.54 1.01 0.35
CA VAL A 68 -5.52 2.01 0.02
C VAL A 68 -6.18 3.36 -0.27
N ALA A 69 -6.00 4.31 0.64
CA ALA A 69 -6.48 5.70 0.47
C ALA A 69 -5.48 6.61 -0.25
N ALA A 70 -4.21 6.22 -0.29
CA ALA A 70 -3.17 6.90 -1.06
C ALA A 70 -2.08 5.92 -1.47
N LEU A 71 -1.58 6.06 -2.70
CA LEU A 71 -0.51 5.23 -3.24
C LEU A 71 0.41 6.09 -4.10
N GLY A 72 1.71 5.86 -3.95
CA GLY A 72 2.73 6.36 -4.85
C GLY A 72 3.65 5.22 -5.25
N ALA A 73 3.88 5.05 -6.55
CA ALA A 73 4.81 4.05 -7.07
C ALA A 73 5.67 4.66 -8.18
N ALA A 74 6.89 4.18 -8.30
CA ALA A 74 7.79 4.53 -9.39
C ALA A 74 8.26 3.25 -10.09
N LEU A 75 8.18 3.25 -11.42
CA LEU A 75 8.65 2.18 -12.28
C LEU A 75 9.78 2.71 -13.15
N LYS A 76 10.80 1.89 -13.35
CA LYS A 76 11.91 2.22 -14.25
C LYS A 76 12.27 1.00 -15.09
N ALA A 77 12.20 1.15 -16.42
CA ALA A 77 12.81 0.23 -17.36
C ALA A 77 14.32 0.51 -17.41
N THR A 78 15.15 -0.50 -17.17
CA THR A 78 16.60 -0.29 -16.97
C THR A 78 17.45 -0.56 -18.20
N ASN A 79 16.90 -1.18 -19.23
CA ASN A 79 17.63 -1.57 -20.44
C ASN A 79 17.70 -0.46 -21.51
N GLY A 80 16.99 0.66 -21.32
CA GLY A 80 16.94 1.76 -22.28
C GLY A 80 16.16 1.46 -23.57
N LEU A 81 15.49 0.30 -23.65
CA LEU A 81 14.76 -0.13 -24.85
C LEU A 81 13.28 0.28 -24.83
N LEU A 82 12.78 0.84 -23.73
CA LEU A 82 11.36 1.16 -23.56
C LEU A 82 11.18 2.67 -23.39
N SER A 83 10.26 3.23 -24.17
CA SER A 83 9.81 4.62 -24.07
C SER A 83 8.33 4.67 -23.72
N TYR A 84 7.99 5.34 -22.62
CA TYR A 84 6.61 5.51 -22.17
C TYR A 84 5.80 6.31 -23.18
N VAL A 85 4.61 5.81 -23.50
CA VAL A 85 3.67 6.42 -24.45
C VAL A 85 2.50 7.04 -23.69
N ASP A 86 1.69 6.20 -23.05
CA ASP A 86 0.51 6.60 -22.32
C ASP A 86 0.10 5.56 -21.26
N TYR A 87 -1.08 5.75 -20.68
CA TYR A 87 -1.67 4.77 -19.79
C TYR A 87 -3.20 4.75 -19.93
N THR A 88 -3.78 3.62 -19.52
CA THR A 88 -5.20 3.50 -19.23
C THR A 88 -5.37 3.25 -17.73
N GLN A 89 -6.22 4.03 -17.07
CA GLN A 89 -6.58 3.78 -15.67
C GLN A 89 -7.29 2.43 -15.53
N GLY A 90 -6.90 1.66 -14.52
CA GLY A 90 -7.49 0.36 -14.24
C GLY A 90 -8.84 0.46 -13.51
N PRO A 91 -9.67 -0.59 -13.60
CA PRO A 91 -11.04 -0.57 -13.09
C PRO A 91 -11.14 -0.52 -11.56
N ILE A 92 -10.07 -0.87 -10.84
CA ILE A 92 -10.07 -0.89 -9.37
C ILE A 92 -9.96 0.51 -8.75
N VAL A 93 -9.65 1.52 -9.56
CA VAL A 93 -9.47 2.90 -9.11
C VAL A 93 -10.85 3.57 -9.01
N PRO A 94 -11.36 3.84 -7.80
CA PRO A 94 -12.62 4.57 -7.63
C PRO A 94 -12.42 6.03 -8.07
N GLY A 95 -13.52 6.75 -8.35
CA GLY A 95 -13.59 8.12 -8.91
C GLY A 95 -12.86 9.22 -8.12
N ALA A 96 -11.56 9.06 -7.96
CA ALA A 96 -10.60 9.86 -7.20
C ALA A 96 -9.51 10.40 -8.14
N ILE A 97 -8.50 11.07 -7.59
CA ILE A 97 -7.38 11.62 -8.36
C ILE A 97 -6.36 10.49 -8.60
N PHE A 98 -6.31 10.03 -9.85
CA PHE A 98 -5.28 9.12 -10.35
C PHE A 98 -4.44 9.85 -11.40
N SER A 99 -3.14 9.70 -11.31
CA SER A 99 -2.22 10.33 -12.25
C SER A 99 -1.02 9.45 -12.53
N VAL A 100 -0.58 9.50 -13.77
CA VAL A 100 0.66 8.89 -14.23
C VAL A 100 1.48 9.97 -14.92
N SER A 101 2.76 10.06 -14.57
CA SER A 101 3.70 11.01 -15.17
C SER A 101 5.01 10.32 -15.52
N SER A 102 5.68 10.79 -16.57
CA SER A 102 6.94 10.24 -17.05
C SER A 102 8.06 11.27 -16.90
N PRO A 103 8.85 11.25 -15.80
CA PRO A 103 10.00 12.16 -15.66
C PRO A 103 11.11 11.90 -16.71
N ALA A 104 11.14 10.72 -17.32
CA ALA A 104 12.00 10.34 -18.43
C ALA A 104 11.27 9.28 -19.28
N PRO A 105 11.71 8.98 -20.53
CA PRO A 105 11.06 7.96 -21.37
C PRO A 105 11.00 6.58 -20.72
N ASP A 106 12.01 6.20 -19.94
CA ASP A 106 12.13 4.89 -19.30
C ASP A 106 11.52 4.83 -17.88
N SER A 107 10.97 5.94 -17.38
CA SER A 107 10.65 6.12 -15.97
C SER A 107 9.25 6.67 -15.80
N VAL A 108 8.43 5.98 -15.01
CA VAL A 108 7.02 6.31 -14.76
C VAL A 108 6.77 6.48 -13.26
N ARG A 109 5.96 7.46 -12.90
CA ARG A 109 5.44 7.66 -11.53
C ARG A 109 3.93 7.58 -11.55
N ILE A 110 3.39 6.75 -10.68
CA ILE A 110 1.96 6.55 -10.47
C ILE A 110 1.59 7.15 -9.13
N ALA A 111 0.52 7.93 -9.10
CA ALA A 111 -0.04 8.48 -7.87
C ALA A 111 -1.56 8.34 -7.83
N PHE A 112 -2.07 7.89 -6.69
CA PHE A 112 -3.49 7.84 -6.36
C PHE A 112 -3.70 8.49 -4.99
N ALA A 113 -4.78 9.26 -4.84
CA ALA A 113 -5.23 9.74 -3.54
C ALA A 113 -6.76 9.88 -3.51
N ASP A 114 -7.37 9.38 -2.45
CA ASP A 114 -8.78 9.53 -2.14
C ASP A 114 -9.06 10.91 -1.51
N PHE A 115 -9.90 11.71 -2.17
CA PHE A 115 -10.40 13.01 -1.69
C PHE A 115 -11.93 13.02 -1.51
N GLY A 116 -12.56 11.85 -1.39
CA GLY A 116 -14.01 11.69 -1.22
C GLY A 116 -14.66 10.67 -2.18
N GLY A 117 -13.88 10.01 -3.03
CA GLY A 117 -14.35 8.95 -3.93
C GLY A 117 -14.28 7.55 -3.32
N GLY A 118 -13.60 7.41 -2.18
CA GLY A 118 -13.36 6.16 -1.48
C GLY A 118 -11.96 5.58 -1.77
N PRO A 119 -11.43 4.72 -0.87
CA PRO A 119 -10.16 4.05 -1.09
C PRO A 119 -10.28 2.92 -2.11
N ILE A 120 -9.15 2.48 -2.67
CA ILE A 120 -9.09 1.23 -3.44
C ILE A 120 -9.33 0.07 -2.46
N THR A 121 -10.32 -0.76 -2.76
CA THR A 121 -10.80 -1.87 -1.89
C THR A 121 -10.88 -3.21 -2.61
N GLN A 122 -10.48 -3.25 -3.89
CA GLN A 122 -10.50 -4.46 -4.71
C GLN A 122 -9.10 -4.73 -5.27
N ASN A 123 -8.74 -6.01 -5.31
CA ASN A 123 -7.55 -6.48 -6.02
C ASN A 123 -7.76 -6.35 -7.54
N GLY A 124 -6.68 -6.11 -8.29
CA GLY A 124 -6.73 -6.15 -9.75
C GLY A 124 -5.75 -5.18 -10.42
N VAL A 125 -6.03 -4.84 -11.68
CA VAL A 125 -5.21 -3.90 -12.46
C VAL A 125 -5.45 -2.48 -11.98
N LEU A 126 -4.40 -1.83 -11.49
CA LEU A 126 -4.37 -0.43 -11.10
C LEU A 126 -4.30 0.49 -12.31
N ALA A 127 -3.44 0.15 -13.27
CA ALA A 127 -3.31 0.82 -14.56
C ALA A 127 -2.62 -0.10 -15.57
N THR A 128 -2.90 0.12 -16.85
CA THR A 128 -2.13 -0.45 -17.95
C THR A 128 -1.26 0.65 -18.53
N LEU A 129 0.06 0.52 -18.38
CA LEU A 129 1.03 1.43 -18.96
C LEU A 129 1.38 0.97 -20.38
N ARG A 130 1.58 1.89 -21.32
CA ARG A 130 2.05 1.57 -22.67
C ARG A 130 3.45 2.06 -22.87
N PHE A 131 4.31 1.19 -23.39
CA PHE A 131 5.67 1.50 -23.78
C PHE A 131 5.91 1.11 -25.22
N GLU A 132 6.61 1.96 -25.97
CA GLU A 132 7.16 1.61 -27.27
C GLU A 132 8.51 0.92 -27.06
N ILE A 133 8.72 -0.20 -27.76
CA ILE A 133 10.00 -0.89 -27.84
C ILE A 133 10.86 -0.19 -28.90
N ASP A 134 12.11 0.13 -28.57
CA ASP A 134 13.05 0.75 -29.50
C ASP A 134 13.03 0.00 -30.86
N PRO A 135 12.76 0.69 -31.99
CA PRO A 135 12.74 0.10 -33.32
C PRO A 135 14.05 -0.59 -33.74
N THR A 136 15.14 -0.37 -32.99
CA THR A 136 16.47 -0.91 -33.24
C THR A 136 16.92 -2.00 -32.26
N ALA A 137 16.05 -2.41 -31.33
CA ALA A 137 16.32 -3.42 -30.29
C ALA A 137 16.66 -4.83 -30.82
#